data_AF-A0A2D8AQB9-F1
#
_entry.id   AF-A0A2D8AQB9-F1
#
_cell.length_a   1.000
_cell.length_b   1.000
_cell.length_c   1.000
_cell.angle_alpha   90.00
_cell.angle_beta   90.00
_cell.angle_gamma   90.00
#
_symmetry.space_group_name_H-M   'P 1'
#
loop_
_entity.id
_entity.type
_entity.pdbx_description
1 polymer ?
#
loop_
_entity_poly.entity_id
_entity_poly.type
_entity_poly.pdbx_seq_one_letter_code
_entity_poly.pdbx_strand_id
1 'polypeptide(L)' 'KIGAWSEEKDTQLKEKIDSEVMAAYKEACTFGDLANGPFPPASTIFTEVYEEVPWHVQEQREELGK' A
#
# COMPACT_ATOMS: atom_id res chain seq x y z
N LYS A 1 -23.36 15.81 -31.66
CA LYS A 1 -22.38 15.51 -30.58
C LYS A 1 -22.64 16.48 -29.43
N ILE A 2 -22.62 16.01 -28.17
CA ILE A 2 -23.16 16.72 -27.00
C ILE A 2 -22.18 17.73 -26.36
N GLY A 3 -20.99 17.96 -26.94
CA GLY A 3 -20.02 18.96 -26.45
C GLY A 3 -19.50 18.76 -25.02
N ALA A 4 -19.77 17.61 -24.37
CA ALA A 4 -19.48 17.39 -22.95
C ALA A 4 -17.98 17.32 -22.62
N TRP A 5 -17.14 16.99 -23.62
CA TRP A 5 -15.71 16.79 -23.48
C TRP A 5 -14.94 17.62 -24.52
N SER A 6 -13.77 18.12 -24.14
CA SER A 6 -12.85 18.88 -25.00
C SER A 6 -11.43 18.38 -24.81
N GLU A 7 -10.56 18.66 -25.78
CA GLU A 7 -9.12 18.36 -25.67
C GLU A 7 -8.48 19.09 -24.48
N GLU A 8 -8.91 20.31 -24.19
CA GLU A 8 -8.47 21.06 -23.01
C GLU A 8 -8.81 20.34 -21.70
N LYS A 9 -10.05 19.84 -21.56
CA LYS A 9 -10.46 19.05 -20.39
C LYS A 9 -9.67 17.75 -20.27
N ASP A 10 -9.35 17.13 -21.40
CA ASP A 10 -8.55 15.91 -21.46
C ASP A 10 -7.13 16.15 -20.94
N THR A 11 -6.47 17.21 -21.43
CA THR A 11 -5.13 17.61 -21.01
C THR A 11 -5.09 17.97 -19.53
N GLN A 12 -6.03 18.80 -19.06
CA GLN A 12 -6.11 19.19 -17.64
C GLN A 12 -6.33 17.97 -16.73
N LEU A 13 -7.20 17.04 -17.14
CA LEU A 13 -7.45 15.83 -16.35
C LEU A 13 -6.22 14.93 -16.30
N LYS A 14 -5.50 14.75 -17.41
CA LYS A 14 -4.26 13.96 -17.46
C LYS A 14 -3.21 14.53 -16.51
N GLU A 15 -2.92 15.84 -16.61
CA GLU A 15 -1.95 16.51 -15.75
C GLU A 15 -2.32 16.40 -14.27
N LYS A 16 -3.61 16.53 -13.95
CA LYS A 16 -4.12 16.35 -12.60
C LYS A 16 -3.87 14.93 -12.09
N ILE A 17 -4.27 13.90 -12.85
CA ILE A 17 -4.12 12.50 -12.44
C ILE A 17 -2.64 12.13 -12.29
N ASP A 18 -1.80 12.52 -13.24
CA ASP A 18 -0.36 12.25 -13.18
C ASP A 18 0.25 12.86 -11.91
N SER A 19 -0.14 14.09 -11.59
CA SER A 19 0.33 14.78 -10.38
C SER A 19 -0.17 14.10 -9.10
N GLU A 20 -1.44 13.69 -9.05
CA GLU A 20 -2.04 12.99 -7.90
C GLU A 20 -1.39 11.62 -7.67
N VAL A 21 -1.21 10.82 -8.73
CA VAL A 21 -0.56 9.50 -8.66
C VAL A 21 0.88 9.63 -8.21
N MET A 22 1.64 10.58 -8.77
CA MET A 22 3.04 10.79 -8.38
C MET A 22 3.19 11.30 -6.95
N ALA A 23 2.27 12.14 -6.47
CA ALA A 23 2.26 12.59 -5.08
C ALA A 23 1.99 11.41 -4.13
N ALA A 24 0.94 10.62 -4.41
CA ALA A 24 0.60 9.45 -3.61
C ALA A 24 1.73 8.40 -3.61
N TYR A 25 2.39 8.17 -4.74
CA TYR A 25 3.55 7.29 -4.82
C TYR A 25 4.70 7.78 -3.93
N LYS A 26 5.06 9.07 -4.00
CA LYS A 26 6.13 9.64 -3.18
C LYS A 26 5.82 9.57 -1.70
N GLU A 27 4.58 9.83 -1.31
CA GLU A 27 4.12 9.67 0.07
C GLU A 27 4.21 8.20 0.51
N ALA A 28 3.74 7.25 -0.30
CA ALA A 28 3.83 5.82 -0.01
C ALA A 28 5.28 5.36 0.21
N CYS A 29 6.22 5.84 -0.60
CA CYS A 29 7.65 5.53 -0.41
C CYS A 29 8.22 6.01 0.93
N THR A 30 7.59 7.00 1.60
CA THR A 30 8.00 7.38 2.96
C THR A 30 7.69 6.30 4.01
N PHE A 31 6.79 5.37 3.69
CA PHE A 31 6.47 4.19 4.50
C PHE A 31 7.27 2.95 4.10
N GLY A 32 8.26 3.11 3.23
CA GLY A 32 9.11 2.03 2.72
C GLY A 32 8.89 1.76 1.24
N ASP A 33 9.90 1.18 0.63
CA ASP A 33 9.92 0.66 -0.73
C ASP A 33 10.60 -0.72 -0.73
N LEU A 34 10.89 -1.27 -1.91
CA LEU A 34 11.53 -2.59 -2.00
C LEU A 34 12.96 -2.60 -1.43
N ALA A 35 13.66 -1.48 -1.50
CA ALA A 35 15.05 -1.33 -1.08
C ALA A 35 15.19 -0.84 0.38
N ASN A 36 14.25 -0.02 0.85
CA ASN A 36 14.34 0.69 2.12
C ASN A 36 13.06 0.51 2.93
N GLY A 37 13.20 0.24 4.23
CA GLY A 37 12.08 0.23 5.16
C GLY A 37 11.53 1.63 5.47
N PRO A 38 10.59 1.74 6.42
CA PRO A 38 10.25 0.71 7.39
C PRO A 38 9.48 -0.46 6.76
N PHE A 39 9.90 -1.68 7.09
CA PHE A 39 9.11 -2.87 6.76
C PHE A 39 8.12 -3.16 7.88
N PRO A 40 6.94 -3.72 7.57
CA PRO A 40 6.06 -4.27 8.59
C PRO A 40 6.82 -5.25 9.50
N PRO A 41 6.55 -5.30 10.81
CA PRO A 41 7.18 -6.27 11.70
C PRO A 41 6.91 -7.69 11.20
N ALA A 42 7.93 -8.54 11.10
CA ALA A 42 7.77 -9.89 10.57
C ALA A 42 6.74 -10.73 11.34
N SER A 43 6.45 -10.40 12.60
CA SER A 43 5.42 -11.07 13.40
C SER A 43 3.98 -10.81 12.93
N THR A 44 3.72 -9.80 12.09
CA THR A 44 2.37 -9.52 11.57
C THR A 44 1.93 -10.55 10.51
N ILE A 45 2.82 -11.40 10.01
CA ILE A 45 2.42 -12.49 9.09
C ILE A 45 1.52 -13.53 9.78
N PHE A 46 1.50 -13.55 11.12
CA PHE A 46 0.69 -14.46 11.93
C PHE A 46 -0.63 -13.85 12.40
N THR A 47 -0.89 -12.57 12.14
CA THR A 47 -2.13 -11.91 12.54
C THR A 47 -3.20 -12.08 11.46
N GLU A 48 -4.48 -12.04 11.86
CA GLU A 48 -5.64 -12.09 10.94
C GLU A 48 -5.78 -13.36 10.08
N VAL A 49 -5.03 -14.42 10.40
CA VAL A 49 -5.17 -15.74 9.74
C VAL A 49 -6.47 -16.46 10.18
N TYR A 50 -6.81 -16.32 11.46
CA TYR A 50 -8.02 -16.85 12.09
C TYR A 50 -8.62 -15.76 12.99
N GLU A 51 -9.92 -15.87 13.30
CA GLU A 51 -10.60 -14.98 14.25
C GLU A 51 -9.97 -15.09 15.65
N GLU A 52 -9.77 -16.32 16.12
CA GLU A 52 -9.02 -16.64 17.34
C GLU A 52 -7.71 -17.30 16.96
N VAL A 53 -6.59 -16.83 17.52
CA VAL A 53 -5.26 -17.35 17.21
C VAL A 53 -5.10 -18.77 17.76
N PRO A 54 -4.92 -19.80 16.91
CA PRO A 54 -4.68 -21.16 17.37
C PRO A 54 -3.29 -21.29 18.00
N TRP A 55 -3.14 -22.22 18.95
CA TRP A 55 -1.89 -22.44 19.68
C TRP A 55 -0.65 -22.62 18.77
N HIS A 56 -0.77 -23.34 17.66
CA HIS A 56 0.36 -23.60 16.76
C HIS A 56 0.79 -22.34 15.99
N VAL A 57 -0.12 -21.40 15.74
CA VAL A 57 0.21 -20.10 15.11
C VAL A 57 0.92 -19.21 16.13
N GLN A 58 0.49 -19.25 17.40
CA GLN A 58 1.19 -18.57 18.48
C GLN A 58 2.61 -19.11 18.67
N GLU A 59 2.78 -20.43 18.70
CA GLU A 59 4.10 -21.08 18.82
C GLU A 59 5.02 -20.68 17.65
N GLN A 60 4.54 -20.71 16.40
CA GLN A 60 5.31 -20.27 15.24
C GLN A 60 5.74 -18.79 15.32
N ARG A 61 4.87 -17.92 15.86
CA ARG A 61 5.20 -16.51 16.09
C ARG A 61 6.28 -16.34 17.15
N GLU A 62 6.25 -17.13 18.21
CA GLU A 62 7.25 -17.11 19.29
C GLU A 62 8.61 -17.62 18.79
N GLU A 63 8.65 -18.65 17.94
CA GLU A 63 9.89 -19.15 17.32
C GLU A 63 10.55 -18.11 16.39
N LEU A 64 9.79 -17.25 15.71
CA LEU A 64 10.34 -16.18 14.87
C LEU A 64 11.13 -15.12 15.69
N GLY A 65 10.79 -14.94 16.96
CA GLY A 65 11.40 -13.95 17.85
C GLY A 65 12.60 -14.44 18.65
N LYS A 66 12.96 -15.72 18.53
CA LYS A 66 14.18 -16.32 19.13
C LYS A 66 15.41 -16.01 18.29
#